data_AF-A0A9X2CQC8-F1
#
_entry.id   AF-A0A9X2CQC8-F1
#
_cell.length_a   1.000
_cell.length_b   1.000
_cell.length_c   1.000
_cell.angle_alpha   90.00
_cell.angle_beta   90.00
_cell.angle_gamma   90.00
#
_symmetry.space_group_name_H-M   'P 1'
#
loop_
_entity.id
_entity.type
_entity.pdbx_description
1 polymer ?
#
loop_
_entity_poly.entity_id
_entity_poly.type
_entity_poly.pdbx_seq_one_letter_code
_entity_poly.pdbx_strand_id
1 'polypeptide(L)'
;MKIIAKFEQFHLQARQNIWIRYFAIFCRIALAAGFLPSGFVKINGERFTSLPNDHPMGHYLEALFYTGYYYPFIGVMQMLAAILLLIPRTATLGALIYLPIILNIMVLSLAVRFEGSLLTSPLMFTAVIFLLCWDYHKLKYILPLKQNSSEKLLPQQSKIKKFPFAFFGGAFLYVITFVFFITHVYTIMPRNTLSDCEKQCSDADNRENCITFCECIHEEGNSLQECLKVYEGE
;
A
#
# COMPACT_ATOMS: atom_id res chain seq x y z
N MET A 1 12.08 -27.41 -9.99
CA MET A 1 11.02 -27.99 -10.85
C MET A 1 9.73 -28.33 -10.10
N LYS A 2 9.74 -29.09 -8.99
CA LYS A 2 8.50 -29.48 -8.25
C LYS A 2 7.70 -28.30 -7.65
N ILE A 3 8.36 -27.25 -7.17
CA ILE A 3 7.68 -26.09 -6.55
C ILE A 3 6.88 -25.27 -7.57
N ILE A 4 7.48 -24.97 -8.73
CA ILE A 4 6.83 -24.21 -9.81
C ILE A 4 5.57 -24.94 -10.31
N ALA A 5 5.67 -26.25 -10.54
CA ALA A 5 4.53 -27.06 -10.96
C ALA A 5 3.39 -27.08 -9.91
N LYS A 6 3.72 -27.17 -8.61
CA LYS A 6 2.73 -27.06 -7.53
C LYS A 6 2.05 -25.69 -7.50
N PHE A 7 2.83 -24.62 -7.69
CA PHE A 7 2.30 -23.25 -7.76
C PHE A 7 1.37 -23.06 -8.96
N GLU A 8 1.75 -23.55 -10.14
CA GLU A 8 0.90 -23.51 -11.34
C GLU A 8 -0.41 -24.28 -11.13
N GLN A 9 -0.36 -25.46 -10.53
CA GLN A 9 -1.58 -26.23 -10.22
C GLN A 9 -2.49 -25.48 -9.24
N PHE A 10 -1.93 -24.88 -8.19
CA PHE A 10 -2.68 -24.05 -7.24
C PHE A 10 -3.29 -22.81 -7.91
N HIS A 11 -2.51 -22.12 -8.75
CA HIS A 11 -2.96 -20.95 -9.52
C HIS A 11 -4.16 -21.30 -10.40
N LEU A 12 -4.11 -22.43 -11.11
CA LEU A 12 -5.21 -22.91 -11.94
C LEU A 12 -6.47 -23.21 -11.11
N GLN A 13 -6.33 -23.89 -9.97
CA GLN A 13 -7.45 -24.16 -9.06
C GLN A 13 -8.08 -22.86 -8.52
N ALA A 14 -7.26 -21.89 -8.12
CA ALA A 14 -7.73 -20.60 -7.64
C ALA A 14 -8.50 -19.83 -8.71
N ARG A 15 -8.02 -19.87 -9.96
CA ARG A 15 -8.66 -19.24 -11.13
C ARG A 15 -10.01 -19.83 -11.52
N GLN A 16 -10.23 -21.12 -11.23
CA GLN A 16 -11.53 -21.76 -11.44
C GLN A 16 -12.59 -21.32 -10.42
N ASN A 17 -12.19 -20.80 -9.26
CA ASN A 17 -13.09 -20.41 -8.18
C ASN A 17 -13.69 -19.00 -8.44
N ILE A 18 -15.02 -18.92 -8.45
CA ILE A 18 -15.74 -17.67 -8.72
C ILE A 18 -15.53 -16.61 -7.63
N TRP A 19 -15.35 -17.02 -6.38
CA TRP A 19 -15.20 -16.11 -5.24
C TRP A 19 -13.84 -15.43 -5.23
N ILE A 20 -12.78 -16.15 -5.59
CA ILE A 20 -11.43 -15.58 -5.71
C ILE A 20 -11.39 -14.62 -6.91
N ARG A 21 -12.14 -14.91 -7.98
CA ARG A 21 -12.34 -13.97 -9.09
C ARG A 21 -13.07 -12.70 -8.64
N TYR A 22 -14.11 -12.80 -7.82
CA TYR A 22 -14.76 -11.61 -7.26
C TYR A 22 -13.82 -10.81 -6.35
N PHE A 23 -13.00 -11.49 -5.54
CA PHE A 23 -11.97 -10.84 -4.75
C PHE A 23 -10.94 -10.09 -5.63
N ALA A 24 -10.52 -10.67 -6.76
CA ALA A 24 -9.66 -9.97 -7.73
C ALA A 24 -10.33 -8.74 -8.36
N ILE A 25 -11.64 -8.80 -8.64
CA ILE A 25 -12.40 -7.63 -9.12
C ILE A 25 -12.47 -6.56 -8.02
N PHE A 26 -12.75 -6.97 -6.78
CA PHE A 26 -12.75 -6.08 -5.62
C PHE A 26 -11.40 -5.38 -5.46
N CYS A 27 -10.27 -6.11 -5.50
CA CYS A 27 -8.94 -5.51 -5.41
C CYS A 27 -8.71 -4.47 -6.52
N ARG A 28 -9.13 -4.74 -7.76
CA ARG A 28 -8.99 -3.75 -8.86
C ARG A 28 -9.75 -2.47 -8.58
N ILE A 29 -11.01 -2.59 -8.15
CA ILE A 29 -11.86 -1.44 -7.84
C ILE A 29 -11.30 -0.66 -6.65
N ALA A 30 -10.90 -1.37 -5.57
CA ALA A 30 -10.34 -0.75 -4.37
C ALA A 30 -9.02 -0.01 -4.66
N LEU A 31 -8.10 -0.62 -5.41
CA LEU A 31 -6.84 0.01 -5.80
C LEU A 31 -7.07 1.24 -6.70
N ALA A 32 -8.01 1.15 -7.64
CA ALA A 32 -8.39 2.28 -8.48
C ALA A 32 -9.03 3.41 -7.66
N ALA A 33 -9.90 3.08 -6.70
CA ALA A 33 -10.50 4.06 -5.79
C ALA A 33 -9.46 4.78 -4.91
N GLY A 34 -8.34 4.14 -4.58
CA GLY A 34 -7.23 4.80 -3.87
C GLY A 34 -6.43 5.77 -4.74
N PHE A 35 -6.11 5.40 -5.98
CA PHE A 35 -5.24 6.20 -6.85
C PHE A 35 -5.97 7.25 -7.69
N LEU A 36 -7.26 7.07 -8.01
CA LEU A 36 -8.01 8.06 -8.79
C LEU A 36 -8.12 9.42 -8.07
N PRO A 37 -8.62 9.51 -6.81
CA PRO A 37 -8.70 10.79 -6.11
C PRO A 37 -7.31 11.37 -5.84
N SER A 38 -6.38 10.52 -5.37
CA SER A 38 -5.02 10.94 -5.05
C SER A 38 -4.27 11.51 -6.26
N GLY A 39 -4.46 10.91 -7.44
CA GLY A 39 -3.84 11.39 -8.68
C GLY A 39 -4.51 12.64 -9.22
N PHE A 40 -5.84 12.74 -9.12
CA PHE A 40 -6.61 13.89 -9.60
C PHE A 40 -6.20 15.20 -8.90
N VAL A 41 -6.08 15.18 -7.57
CA VAL A 41 -5.61 16.34 -6.77
C VAL A 41 -4.24 16.83 -7.26
N LYS A 42 -3.32 15.92 -7.57
CA LYS A 42 -1.98 16.27 -8.07
C LYS A 42 -2.01 16.89 -9.46
N ILE A 43 -2.90 16.42 -10.34
CA ILE A 43 -3.05 16.96 -11.69
C ILE A 43 -3.65 18.36 -11.65
N ASN A 44 -4.58 18.62 -10.74
CA ASN A 44 -5.17 19.96 -10.56
C ASN A 44 -4.20 20.98 -9.94
N GLY A 45 -3.00 20.56 -9.52
CA GLY A 45 -2.06 21.43 -8.84
C GLY A 45 -2.52 21.82 -7.43
N GLU A 46 -3.38 21.01 -6.82
CA GLU A 46 -3.81 21.16 -5.44
C GLU A 46 -2.85 20.42 -4.50
N ARG A 47 -2.75 20.87 -3.24
CA ARG A 47 -1.97 20.17 -2.22
C ARG A 47 -2.62 18.84 -1.87
N PHE A 48 -1.81 17.80 -1.69
CA PHE A 48 -2.33 16.45 -1.40
C PHE A 48 -3.00 16.35 -0.02
N THR A 49 -2.49 17.11 0.96
CA THR A 49 -3.02 17.19 2.32
C THR A 49 -2.93 18.62 2.84
N SER A 50 -3.71 18.93 3.87
CA SER A 50 -3.59 20.15 4.67
C SER A 50 -2.68 19.96 5.89
N LEU A 51 -1.72 19.05 5.79
CA LEU A 51 -0.82 18.73 6.89
C LEU A 51 0.16 19.90 7.09
N PRO A 52 0.44 20.34 8.33
CA PRO A 52 1.42 21.40 8.58
C PRO A 52 2.76 21.05 7.94
N ASN A 53 3.47 22.07 7.45
CA ASN A 53 4.78 21.85 6.85
C ASN A 53 5.73 21.27 7.89
N ASP A 54 5.64 21.67 9.15
CA ASP A 54 6.48 21.22 10.29
C ASP A 54 6.42 19.69 10.52
N HIS A 55 5.32 19.05 10.11
CA HIS A 55 5.19 17.60 10.20
C HIS A 55 6.12 16.92 9.15
N PRO A 56 6.86 15.82 9.48
CA PRO A 56 7.80 15.16 8.57
C PRO A 56 7.23 14.80 7.19
N MET A 57 6.02 14.24 7.15
CA MET A 57 5.29 13.98 5.90
C MET A 57 4.87 15.27 5.18
N GLY A 58 4.51 16.31 5.93
CA GLY A 58 4.11 17.62 5.39
C GLY A 58 5.27 18.30 4.69
N HIS A 59 6.44 18.38 5.35
CA HIS A 59 7.69 18.84 4.77
C HIS A 59 8.01 18.15 3.44
N TYR A 60 7.93 16.81 3.39
CA TYR A 60 8.17 16.05 2.16
C TYR A 60 7.16 16.39 1.07
N LEU A 61 5.87 16.41 1.40
CA LEU A 61 4.80 16.69 0.44
C LEU A 61 4.85 18.13 -0.09
N GLU A 62 5.28 19.08 0.73
CA GLU A 62 5.49 20.48 0.35
C GLU A 62 6.64 20.60 -0.64
N ALA A 63 7.79 20.00 -0.33
CA ALA A 63 8.92 19.96 -1.25
C ALA A 63 8.53 19.28 -2.56
N LEU A 64 7.79 18.16 -2.48
CA LEU A 64 7.29 17.44 -3.64
C LEU A 64 6.33 18.29 -4.48
N PHE A 65 5.44 19.06 -3.86
CA PHE A 65 4.51 19.96 -4.52
C PHE A 65 5.26 21.02 -5.35
N TYR A 66 6.34 21.60 -4.81
CA TYR A 66 7.15 22.61 -5.49
C TYR A 66 8.12 22.07 -6.56
N THR A 67 8.15 20.76 -6.82
CA THR A 67 8.94 20.19 -7.93
C THR A 67 8.41 20.55 -9.33
N GLY A 68 7.31 21.30 -9.41
CA GLY A 68 6.73 21.74 -10.68
C GLY A 68 6.09 20.57 -11.41
N TYR A 69 6.57 20.25 -12.62
CA TYR A 69 5.95 19.23 -13.49
C TYR A 69 6.02 17.80 -12.95
N TYR A 70 6.94 17.51 -12.02
CA TYR A 70 7.09 16.16 -11.46
C TYR A 70 5.90 15.77 -10.58
N TYR A 71 5.33 16.72 -9.83
CA TYR A 71 4.14 16.51 -9.01
C TYR A 71 2.90 16.03 -9.80
N PRO A 72 2.43 16.74 -10.85
CA PRO A 72 1.32 16.28 -11.67
C PRO A 72 1.71 15.04 -12.50
N PHE A 73 2.98 14.83 -12.86
CA PHE A 73 3.42 13.60 -13.53
C PHE A 73 3.16 12.36 -12.66
N ILE A 74 3.44 12.41 -11.36
CA ILE A 74 3.08 11.32 -10.43
C ILE A 74 1.57 11.10 -10.45
N GLY A 75 0.78 12.18 -10.43
CA GLY A 75 -0.69 12.12 -10.52
C GLY A 75 -1.19 11.44 -11.79
N VAL A 76 -0.62 11.78 -12.95
CA VAL A 76 -0.91 11.15 -14.24
C VAL A 76 -0.60 9.66 -14.19
N MET A 77 0.56 9.27 -13.64
CA MET A 77 0.94 7.85 -13.53
C MET A 77 0.02 7.08 -12.57
N GLN A 78 -0.43 7.70 -11.48
CA GLN A 78 -1.41 7.14 -10.55
C GLN A 78 -2.76 6.92 -11.22
N MET A 79 -3.28 7.93 -11.93
CA MET A 79 -4.56 7.83 -12.64
C MET A 79 -4.49 6.82 -13.80
N LEU A 80 -3.39 6.82 -14.56
CA LEU A 80 -3.16 5.85 -15.64
C LEU A 80 -3.19 4.41 -15.08
N ALA A 81 -2.46 4.14 -14.00
CA ALA A 81 -2.46 2.83 -13.35
C ALA A 81 -3.88 2.41 -12.92
N ALA A 82 -4.62 3.32 -12.31
CA ALA A 82 -5.99 3.07 -11.84
C ALA A 82 -6.97 2.79 -12.99
N ILE A 83 -6.94 3.58 -14.07
CA ILE A 83 -7.80 3.37 -15.25
C ILE A 83 -7.46 2.04 -15.92
N LEU A 84 -6.17 1.72 -16.09
CA LEU A 84 -5.75 0.46 -16.68
C LEU A 84 -6.16 -0.75 -15.83
N LEU A 85 -6.19 -0.63 -14.50
CA LEU A 85 -6.69 -1.66 -13.58
C LEU A 85 -8.18 -1.97 -13.75
N LEU A 86 -8.99 -0.95 -14.06
CA LEU A 86 -10.44 -1.11 -14.28
C LEU A 86 -10.76 -1.80 -15.60
N ILE A 87 -9.92 -1.62 -16.63
CA ILE A 87 -10.08 -2.26 -17.94
C ILE A 87 -9.52 -3.70 -17.88
N PRO A 88 -10.34 -4.76 -17.99
CA PRO A 88 -9.89 -6.14 -17.72
C PRO A 88 -8.73 -6.63 -18.59
N ARG A 89 -8.59 -6.10 -19.81
CA ARG A 89 -7.51 -6.46 -20.74
C ARG A 89 -6.16 -5.86 -20.33
N THR A 90 -6.16 -4.64 -19.81
CA THR A 90 -4.94 -3.89 -19.43
C THR A 90 -4.60 -3.99 -17.95
N ALA A 91 -5.42 -4.67 -17.14
CA ALA A 91 -5.25 -4.73 -15.68
C ALA A 91 -3.86 -5.15 -15.23
N THR A 92 -3.19 -6.02 -15.97
CA THR A 92 -1.82 -6.46 -15.66
C THR A 92 -0.80 -5.33 -15.84
N LEU A 93 -0.93 -4.53 -16.90
CA LEU A 93 -0.10 -3.34 -17.11
C LEU A 93 -0.38 -2.28 -16.03
N GLY A 94 -1.65 -2.07 -15.70
CA GLY A 94 -2.05 -1.21 -14.58
C GLY A 94 -1.39 -1.63 -13.27
N ALA A 95 -1.43 -2.92 -12.93
CA ALA A 95 -0.77 -3.45 -11.74
C ALA A 95 0.76 -3.28 -11.75
N LEU A 96 1.41 -3.44 -12.90
CA LEU A 96 2.86 -3.23 -13.04
C LEU A 96 3.27 -1.77 -12.84
N ILE A 97 2.46 -0.81 -13.32
CA ILE A 97 2.70 0.62 -13.07
C ILE A 97 2.38 0.99 -11.63
N TYR A 98 1.32 0.40 -11.06
CA TYR A 98 0.87 0.65 -9.70
C TYR A 98 1.92 0.24 -8.66
N LEU A 99 2.55 -0.93 -8.87
CA LEU A 99 3.48 -1.56 -7.91
C LEU A 99 4.62 -0.64 -7.45
N PRO A 100 5.46 -0.04 -8.33
CA PRO A 100 6.55 0.82 -7.88
C PRO A 100 6.04 2.10 -7.19
N ILE A 101 4.89 2.64 -7.60
CA ILE A 101 4.30 3.85 -7.01
C ILE A 101 3.84 3.54 -5.58
N ILE A 102 3.06 2.47 -5.38
CA ILE A 102 2.56 2.13 -4.04
C ILE A 102 3.68 1.67 -3.12
N LEU A 103 4.71 0.99 -3.65
CA LEU A 103 5.89 0.61 -2.88
C LEU A 103 6.60 1.85 -2.34
N ASN A 104 6.79 2.88 -3.18
CA ASN A 104 7.43 4.12 -2.74
C ASN A 104 6.60 4.83 -1.65
N ILE A 105 5.28 4.95 -1.84
CA ILE A 105 4.36 5.53 -0.85
C ILE A 105 4.39 4.72 0.45
N MET A 106 4.42 3.38 0.37
CA MET A 106 4.46 2.50 1.54
C MET A 106 5.76 2.69 2.34
N VAL A 107 6.90 2.67 1.66
CA VAL A 107 8.21 2.88 2.29
C VAL A 107 8.28 4.26 2.94
N LEU A 108 7.82 5.31 2.24
CA LEU A 108 7.75 6.66 2.80
C LEU A 108 6.87 6.72 4.05
N SER A 109 5.65 6.16 3.99
CA SER A 109 4.70 6.18 5.11
C SER A 109 5.25 5.51 6.37
N LEU A 110 5.96 4.40 6.19
CA LEU A 110 6.63 3.69 7.28
C LEU A 110 7.86 4.46 7.80
N ALA A 111 8.65 5.06 6.91
CA ALA A 111 9.84 5.81 7.30
C ALA A 111 9.51 7.02 8.17
N VAL A 112 8.44 7.75 7.84
CA VAL A 112 8.02 8.96 8.56
C VAL A 112 6.88 8.74 9.57
N ARG A 113 6.52 7.47 9.83
CA ARG A 113 5.44 7.07 10.76
C ARG A 113 4.11 7.79 10.48
N PHE A 114 3.75 7.98 9.20
CA PHE A 114 2.58 8.76 8.82
C PHE A 114 1.28 7.96 8.95
N GLU A 115 0.44 8.38 9.88
CA GLU A 115 -0.83 7.71 10.22
C GLU A 115 -1.79 7.59 9.03
N GLY A 116 -1.91 8.62 8.19
CA GLY A 116 -2.91 8.69 7.12
C GLY A 116 -2.79 7.58 6.06
N SER A 117 -1.60 7.00 5.88
CA SER A 117 -1.38 5.87 4.96
C SER A 117 -0.64 4.68 5.57
N LEU A 118 -0.46 4.65 6.89
CA LEU A 118 0.26 3.59 7.59
C LEU A 118 -0.41 2.22 7.41
N LEU A 119 -1.74 2.19 7.47
CA LEU A 119 -2.53 0.98 7.28
C LEU A 119 -2.89 0.73 5.81
N THR A 120 -3.25 1.79 5.08
CA THR A 120 -3.82 1.65 3.73
C THR A 120 -2.76 1.30 2.70
N SER A 121 -1.58 1.93 2.74
CA SER A 121 -0.55 1.71 1.72
C SER A 121 0.02 0.27 1.68
N PRO A 122 0.26 -0.42 2.81
CA PRO A 122 0.69 -1.83 2.78
C PRO A 122 -0.43 -2.79 2.34
N LEU A 123 -1.69 -2.49 2.67
CA LEU A 123 -2.85 -3.26 2.17
C LEU A 123 -3.01 -3.10 0.65
N MET A 124 -2.80 -1.89 0.13
CA MET A 124 -2.78 -1.64 -1.32
C MET A 124 -1.59 -2.35 -2.00
N PHE A 125 -0.41 -2.35 -1.36
CA PHE A 125 0.75 -3.09 -1.84
C PHE A 125 0.48 -4.60 -1.92
N THR A 126 -0.08 -5.20 -0.86
CA THR A 126 -0.42 -6.63 -0.87
C THR A 126 -1.53 -6.98 -1.85
N ALA A 127 -2.51 -6.10 -2.04
CA ALA A 127 -3.56 -6.26 -3.05
C ALA A 127 -2.99 -6.23 -4.49
N VAL A 128 -2.03 -5.35 -4.80
CA VAL A 128 -1.41 -5.34 -6.13
C VAL A 128 -0.51 -6.57 -6.35
N ILE A 129 0.21 -7.03 -5.32
CA ILE A 129 0.95 -8.30 -5.36
C ILE A 129 0.00 -9.46 -5.62
N PHE A 130 -1.15 -9.51 -4.95
CA PHE A 130 -2.18 -10.50 -5.22
C PHE A 130 -2.68 -10.44 -6.67
N LEU A 131 -2.91 -9.25 -7.24
CA LEU A 131 -3.32 -9.11 -8.64
C LEU A 131 -2.25 -9.57 -9.64
N LEU A 132 -0.97 -9.31 -9.36
CA LEU A 132 0.13 -9.82 -10.18
C LEU A 132 0.22 -11.35 -10.12
N CYS A 133 0.04 -11.93 -8.93
CA CYS A 133 -0.08 -13.39 -8.77
C CYS A 133 -1.31 -13.95 -9.51
N TRP A 134 -2.44 -13.25 -9.49
CA TRP A 134 -3.64 -13.61 -10.23
C TRP A 134 -3.40 -13.61 -11.75
N ASP A 135 -2.66 -12.62 -12.25
CA ASP A 135 -2.28 -12.48 -13.65
C ASP A 135 -0.97 -13.19 -14.01
N TYR A 136 -0.47 -14.11 -13.17
CA TYR A 136 0.75 -14.89 -13.41
C TYR A 136 0.79 -15.58 -14.78
N HIS A 137 -0.36 -16.07 -15.26
CA HIS A 137 -0.52 -16.65 -16.60
C HIS A 137 -0.10 -15.72 -17.75
N LYS A 138 -0.11 -14.39 -17.55
CA LYS A 138 0.40 -13.39 -18.50
C LYS A 138 1.85 -13.02 -18.19
N LEU A 139 2.20 -12.83 -16.91
CA LEU A 139 3.56 -12.46 -16.50
C LEU A 139 4.61 -13.52 -16.85
N LYS A 140 4.25 -14.80 -16.88
CA LYS A 140 5.18 -15.89 -17.22
C LYS A 140 5.81 -15.76 -18.61
N TYR A 141 5.18 -15.01 -19.53
CA TYR A 141 5.72 -14.73 -20.87
C TYR A 141 6.68 -13.54 -20.88
N ILE A 142 6.63 -12.68 -19.85
CA ILE A 142 7.49 -11.51 -19.68
C ILE A 142 8.73 -11.86 -18.83
N LEU A 143 8.57 -12.77 -17.85
CA LEU A 143 9.65 -13.19 -16.97
C LEU A 143 10.58 -14.23 -17.63
N PRO A 144 11.91 -14.15 -17.42
CA PRO A 144 12.88 -15.11 -17.94
C PRO A 144 12.88 -16.44 -17.14
N LEU A 145 11.70 -16.96 -16.80
CA LEU A 145 11.56 -18.23 -16.10
C LEU A 145 11.57 -19.37 -17.12
N LYS A 146 12.40 -20.38 -16.89
CA LYS A 146 12.56 -21.55 -17.76
C LYS A 146 11.19 -22.21 -17.97
N GLN A 147 10.65 -22.05 -19.18
CA GLN A 147 9.33 -22.53 -19.54
C GLN A 147 9.38 -24.06 -19.63
N ASN A 148 8.66 -24.75 -18.75
CA ASN A 148 8.28 -26.12 -19.04
C ASN A 148 7.01 -26.02 -19.88
N SER A 149 7.11 -26.36 -21.16
CA SER A 149 6.00 -26.45 -22.10
C SER A 149 5.00 -27.51 -21.64
N SER A 150 4.16 -27.16 -20.67
CA SER A 150 2.95 -27.88 -20.30
C SER A 150 1.73 -27.06 -20.72
N GLU A 151 1.75 -26.51 -21.94
CA GLU A 151 0.51 -26.16 -22.63
C GLU A 151 -0.15 -27.45 -23.12
N LYS A 152 -0.77 -28.19 -22.19
CA LYS A 152 -2.04 -28.80 -22.55
C LYS A 152 -3.05 -27.68 -22.47
N LEU A 153 -3.69 -27.40 -23.61
CA LEU A 153 -4.88 -26.55 -23.71
C LEU A 153 -5.69 -26.73 -22.42
N LEU A 154 -5.89 -25.64 -21.68
CA LEU A 154 -6.80 -25.66 -20.54
C LEU A 154 -8.12 -26.23 -21.07
N PRO A 155 -8.54 -27.44 -20.63
CA PRO A 155 -9.86 -27.91 -20.93
C PRO A 155 -10.82 -26.81 -20.47
N GLN A 156 -11.98 -26.68 -21.10
CA GLN A 156 -13.01 -25.75 -20.67
C GLN A 156 -13.43 -26.12 -19.24
N GLN A 157 -12.71 -25.58 -18.25
CA GLN A 157 -12.74 -26.05 -16.88
C GLN A 157 -13.98 -25.45 -16.21
N SER A 158 -14.80 -26.34 -15.66
CA SER A 158 -16.03 -25.98 -14.97
C SER A 158 -15.74 -25.00 -13.82
N LYS A 159 -16.55 -23.94 -13.71
CA LYS A 159 -16.41 -22.95 -12.64
C LYS A 159 -16.75 -23.60 -11.30
N ILE A 160 -15.83 -23.53 -10.34
CA ILE A 160 -16.07 -23.96 -8.97
C ILE A 160 -16.82 -22.85 -8.23
N LYS A 161 -18.03 -23.17 -7.74
CA LYS A 161 -18.87 -22.23 -6.96
C LYS A 161 -18.73 -22.39 -5.45
N LYS A 162 -18.00 -23.41 -4.97
CA LYS A 162 -17.76 -23.65 -3.54
C LYS A 162 -16.99 -22.48 -2.93
N PHE A 163 -17.50 -21.96 -1.81
CA PHE A 163 -16.86 -20.87 -1.09
C PHE A 163 -15.49 -21.31 -0.53
N PRO A 164 -14.40 -20.58 -0.80
CA PRO A 164 -13.06 -20.97 -0.36
C PRO A 164 -12.78 -20.44 1.06
N PHE A 165 -13.34 -21.10 2.08
CA PHE A 165 -13.19 -20.71 3.49
C PHE A 165 -11.73 -20.51 3.91
N ALA A 166 -10.81 -21.39 3.47
CA ALA A 166 -9.39 -21.27 3.80
C ALA A 166 -8.76 -19.97 3.26
N PHE A 167 -9.17 -19.52 2.06
CA PHE A 167 -8.66 -18.27 1.48
C PHE A 167 -9.15 -17.05 2.26
N PHE A 168 -10.46 -16.96 2.50
CA PHE A 168 -11.03 -15.80 3.21
C PHE A 168 -10.67 -15.80 4.70
N GLY A 169 -10.61 -16.97 5.35
CA GLY A 169 -10.11 -17.11 6.71
C GLY A 169 -8.66 -16.69 6.83
N GLY A 170 -7.81 -17.09 5.87
CA GLY A 170 -6.42 -16.65 5.81
C GLY A 170 -6.27 -15.15 5.57
N ALA A 171 -7.06 -14.58 4.65
CA ALA A 171 -7.06 -13.14 4.38
C ALA A 171 -7.52 -12.33 5.60
N PHE A 172 -8.55 -12.80 6.31
CA PHE A 172 -9.05 -12.16 7.53
C PHE A 172 -8.02 -12.21 8.66
N LEU A 173 -7.42 -13.38 8.90
CA LEU A 173 -6.35 -13.53 9.88
C LEU A 173 -5.14 -12.65 9.54
N TYR A 174 -4.76 -12.60 8.26
CA TYR A 174 -3.70 -11.71 7.78
C TYR A 174 -3.99 -10.24 8.13
N VAL A 175 -5.20 -9.74 7.84
CA VAL A 175 -5.58 -8.36 8.16
C VAL A 175 -5.54 -8.10 9.67
N ILE A 176 -6.04 -9.02 10.51
CA ILE A 176 -6.00 -8.87 11.97
C ILE A 176 -4.54 -8.80 12.47
N THR A 177 -3.72 -9.78 12.09
CA THR A 177 -2.31 -9.80 12.51
C THR A 177 -1.56 -8.57 12.00
N PHE A 178 -1.89 -8.11 10.79
CA PHE A 178 -1.27 -6.92 10.22
C PHE A 178 -1.67 -5.64 10.94
N VAL A 179 -2.96 -5.45 11.25
CA VAL A 179 -3.44 -4.32 12.06
C VAL A 179 -2.75 -4.33 13.42
N PHE A 180 -2.73 -5.48 14.10
CA PHE A 180 -2.04 -5.63 15.37
C PHE A 180 -0.56 -5.27 15.28
N PHE A 181 0.13 -5.73 14.24
CA PHE A 181 1.52 -5.38 14.01
C PHE A 181 1.71 -3.87 13.82
N ILE A 182 0.96 -3.24 12.92
CA ILE A 182 1.08 -1.80 12.65
C ILE A 182 0.76 -0.93 13.86
N THR A 183 -0.19 -1.32 14.71
CA THR A 183 -0.52 -0.54 15.92
C THR A 183 0.52 -0.67 17.03
N HIS A 184 1.42 -1.67 16.97
CA HIS A 184 2.43 -1.94 18.00
C HIS A 184 3.87 -1.80 17.48
N VAL A 185 4.08 -1.50 16.20
CA VAL A 185 5.43 -1.43 15.62
C VAL A 185 6.21 -0.18 16.05
N TYR A 186 5.52 0.90 16.41
CA TYR A 186 6.14 2.14 16.90
C TYR A 186 5.70 2.43 18.33
N THR A 187 6.66 2.84 19.16
CA THR A 187 6.43 3.28 20.54
C THR A 187 5.74 4.64 20.61
N ILE A 188 6.11 5.54 19.70
CA ILE A 188 5.56 6.90 19.59
C ILE A 188 5.33 7.28 18.13
N MET A 189 4.26 8.03 17.85
CA MET A 189 3.90 8.50 16.51
C MET A 189 3.75 10.03 16.49
N PRO A 190 4.15 10.71 15.40
CA PRO A 190 3.96 12.15 15.26
C PRO A 190 2.49 12.58 15.26
N ARG A 191 1.59 11.73 14.74
CA ARG A 191 0.16 12.03 14.50
C ARG A 191 -0.05 13.27 13.61
N ASN A 192 -1.27 13.48 13.16
CA ASN A 192 -1.55 14.59 12.23
C ASN A 192 -1.64 15.97 12.93
N THR A 193 -1.91 16.00 14.23
CA THR A 193 -2.06 17.24 15.02
C THR A 193 -1.32 17.12 16.34
N LEU A 194 -0.88 18.26 16.89
CA LEU A 194 -0.27 18.33 18.22
C LEU A 194 -1.17 17.66 19.28
N SER A 195 -2.46 18.01 19.30
CA SER A 195 -3.40 17.45 20.29
C SER A 195 -3.56 15.93 20.20
N ASP A 196 -3.49 15.35 19.00
CA ASP A 196 -3.56 13.90 18.84
C ASP A 196 -2.25 13.23 19.20
N CYS A 197 -1.12 13.92 18.98
CA CYS A 197 0.19 13.50 19.45
C CYS A 197 0.22 13.44 20.98
N GLU A 198 -0.15 14.50 21.67
CA GLU A 198 -0.11 14.57 23.14
C GLU A 198 -1.03 13.57 23.83
N LYS A 199 -2.14 13.18 23.19
CA LYS A 199 -3.06 12.14 23.72
C LYS A 199 -2.37 10.80 23.94
N GLN A 200 -1.26 10.51 23.26
CA GLN A 200 -0.51 9.27 23.45
C GLN A 200 0.40 9.29 24.69
N CYS A 201 0.61 10.46 25.32
CA CYS A 201 1.49 10.65 26.47
C CYS A 201 0.82 10.25 27.80
N SER A 202 0.20 9.08 27.87
CA SER A 202 -0.52 8.60 29.06
C SER A 202 0.38 8.05 30.15
N ASP A 203 1.58 7.60 29.81
CA ASP A 203 2.50 6.97 30.77
C ASP A 203 3.28 8.02 31.56
N ALA A 204 3.25 7.91 32.90
CA ALA A 204 3.82 8.90 33.80
C ALA A 204 5.36 9.02 33.68
N ASP A 205 6.06 7.92 33.42
CA ASP A 205 7.53 7.88 33.43
C ASP A 205 8.17 8.61 32.23
N ASN A 206 7.48 8.70 31.08
CA ASN A 206 8.00 9.34 29.86
C ASN A 206 7.12 10.50 29.37
N ARG A 207 6.23 11.03 30.23
CA ARG A 207 5.26 12.05 29.83
C ARG A 207 5.93 13.32 29.32
N GLU A 208 6.98 13.78 30.00
CA GLU A 208 7.72 15.00 29.63
C GLU A 208 8.38 14.83 28.26
N ASN A 209 9.22 13.81 28.09
CA ASN A 209 9.86 13.49 26.80
C ASN A 209 8.86 13.28 25.66
N CYS A 210 7.68 12.70 25.94
CA CYS A 210 6.62 12.52 24.96
C CYS A 210 6.01 13.85 24.50
N ILE A 211 5.77 14.79 25.44
CA ILE A 211 5.28 16.14 25.10
C ILE A 211 6.35 16.89 24.31
N THR A 212 7.62 16.86 24.76
CA THR A 212 8.73 17.50 24.03
C THR A 212 8.89 16.91 22.62
N PHE A 213 8.69 15.61 22.43
CA PHE A 213 8.66 15.01 21.09
C PHE A 213 7.56 15.61 20.20
N CYS A 214 6.35 15.80 20.75
CA CYS A 214 5.24 16.36 20.02
C CYS A 214 5.48 17.84 19.65
N GLU A 215 6.02 18.64 20.57
CA GLU A 215 6.40 20.05 20.33
C GLU A 215 7.55 20.16 19.31
N CYS A 216 8.57 19.31 19.42
CA CYS A 216 9.70 19.23 18.48
C CYS A 216 9.24 19.02 17.03
N ILE A 217 8.13 18.30 16.82
CA ILE A 217 7.56 18.08 15.49
C ILE A 217 6.62 19.19 15.07
N HIS A 218 5.64 19.55 15.91
CA HIS A 218 4.52 20.41 15.50
C HIS A 218 4.79 21.90 15.70
N GLU A 219 5.76 22.29 16.52
CA GLU A 219 6.12 23.68 16.77
C GLU A 219 7.51 24.04 16.24
N GLU A 220 8.50 23.16 16.42
CA GLU A 220 9.88 23.42 15.97
C GLU A 220 10.14 22.99 14.52
N GLY A 221 9.38 22.01 14.00
CA GLY A 221 9.56 21.49 12.64
C GLY A 221 10.87 20.73 12.43
N ASN A 222 11.42 20.13 13.49
CA ASN A 222 12.64 19.34 13.41
C ASN A 222 12.41 18.00 12.72
N SER A 223 13.50 17.33 12.34
CA SER A 223 13.39 16.02 11.72
C SER A 223 12.85 14.98 12.72
N LEU A 224 12.12 13.99 12.20
CA LEU A 224 11.62 12.88 13.03
C LEU A 224 12.76 12.20 13.82
N GLN A 225 13.96 12.10 13.24
CA GLN A 225 15.09 11.46 13.90
C GLN A 225 15.61 12.28 15.09
N GLU A 226 15.65 13.61 14.98
CA GLU A 226 16.05 14.49 16.08
C GLU A 226 15.03 14.42 17.21
N CYS A 227 13.73 14.50 16.89
CA CYS A 227 12.69 14.42 17.91
C CYS A 227 12.66 13.04 18.60
N LEU A 228 12.96 11.96 17.88
CA LEU A 228 13.08 10.62 18.48
C LEU A 228 14.23 10.52 19.49
N LYS A 229 15.35 11.20 19.27
CA LYS A 229 16.45 11.23 20.25
C LYS A 229 16.03 11.92 21.55
N VAL A 230 15.31 13.04 21.41
CA VAL A 230 14.71 13.74 22.56
C VAL A 230 13.77 12.82 23.34
N TYR A 231 12.95 12.04 22.64
CA TYR A 231 12.07 11.05 23.28
C TYR A 231 12.85 9.96 24.02
N GLU A 232 13.93 9.46 23.42
CA GLU A 232 14.79 8.39 23.95
C GLU A 232 15.75 8.87 25.06
N GLY A 233 15.89 10.18 25.26
CA GLY A 233 16.78 10.77 26.25
C GLY A 233 18.24 10.83 25.81
N GLU A 234 18.50 10.84 24.49
CA GLU A 234 19.83 11.01 23.87
C GLU A 234 20.10 12.46 23.45
#